data_AF-A0A2N7S161-F1
#
_entry.id   AF-A0A2N7S161-F1
#
_cell.length_a   1.000
_cell.length_b   1.000
_cell.length_c   1.000
_cell.angle_alpha   90.00
_cell.angle_beta   90.00
_cell.angle_gamma   90.00
#
_symmetry.space_group_name_H-M   'P 1'
#
loop_
_entity.id
_entity.type
_entity.pdbx_description
1 polymer ?
#
loop_
_entity_poly.entity_id
_entity_poly.type
_entity_poly.pdbx_seq_one_letter_code
_entity_poly.pdbx_strand_id
1 'polypeptide(L)'
;MQVDIPGNCGNAPRHQIIIGIIEAFHAKDLQALHERCAEDVRWEIAGSGKITGFEAIAQWAKSGTPTDSLKFSSVLTHGKEGSVDGICTDDSGASTHFSHVFQFASAGKNAKLKAVRSYFIPAAS
;
A
#
# COMPACT_ATOMS: atom_id res chain seq x y z
N MET A 1 3.76 15.07 1.88
CA MET A 1 2.63 14.13 2.01
C MET A 1 2.05 14.23 3.41
N GLN A 2 0.78 14.62 3.53
CA GLN A 2 0.00 14.54 4.75
C GLN A 2 -0.67 13.15 4.85
N VAL A 3 -0.70 12.56 6.04
CA VAL A 3 -1.32 11.23 6.25
C VAL A 3 -2.37 11.28 7.36
N ASP A 4 -3.56 10.75 7.08
CA ASP A 4 -4.67 10.59 8.02
C ASP A 4 -4.97 9.09 8.23
N ILE A 5 -4.87 8.63 9.48
CA ILE A 5 -5.03 7.23 9.88
C ILE A 5 -6.26 7.10 10.79
N PRO A 6 -7.18 6.14 10.55
CA PRO A 6 -8.38 5.98 11.36
C PRO A 6 -8.02 5.57 12.80
N GLY A 7 -8.67 6.22 13.77
CA GLY A 7 -8.31 6.14 15.19
C GLY A 7 -8.37 4.74 15.84
N ASN A 8 -9.01 3.74 15.23
CA ASN A 8 -9.06 2.37 15.77
C ASN A 8 -7.89 1.46 15.35
N CYS A 9 -7.00 1.93 14.46
CA CYS A 9 -6.00 1.07 13.79
C CYS A 9 -4.74 0.76 14.63
N GLY A 10 -4.72 1.08 15.93
CA GLY A 10 -3.60 0.82 16.82
C GLY A 10 -3.57 -0.57 17.47
N ASN A 11 -4.67 -1.33 17.41
CA ASN A 11 -4.84 -2.53 18.26
C ASN A 11 -4.14 -3.80 17.75
N ALA A 12 -3.67 -3.82 16.50
CA ALA A 12 -3.00 -4.99 15.92
C ALA A 12 -1.67 -4.58 15.23
N PRO A 13 -0.54 -5.25 15.53
CA PRO A 13 0.75 -4.95 14.89
C PRO A 13 0.72 -4.96 13.36
N ARG A 14 -0.15 -5.80 12.77
CA ARG A 14 -0.28 -5.92 11.31
C ARG A 14 -0.96 -4.70 10.67
N HIS A 15 -1.79 -3.96 11.39
CA HIS A 15 -2.42 -2.73 10.86
C HIS A 15 -1.34 -1.69 10.54
N GLN A 16 -0.44 -1.47 11.50
CA GLN A 16 0.67 -0.53 11.37
C GLN A 16 1.65 -0.93 10.25
N ILE A 17 1.89 -2.23 10.08
CA ILE A 17 2.73 -2.73 8.97
C ILE A 17 2.08 -2.42 7.61
N ILE A 18 0.78 -2.66 7.47
CA ILE A 18 0.06 -2.39 6.21
C ILE A 18 0.06 -0.90 5.89
N ILE A 19 -0.27 -0.06 6.88
CA ILE A 19 -0.24 1.40 6.76
C ILE A 19 1.17 1.84 6.33
N GLY A 20 2.21 1.41 7.05
CA GLY A 20 3.59 1.78 6.75
C GLY A 20 4.07 1.34 5.38
N ILE A 21 3.59 0.21 4.84
CA ILE A 21 3.90 -0.22 3.47
C ILE A 21 3.30 0.76 2.45
N ILE A 22 2.04 1.16 2.62
CA ILE A 22 1.38 2.08 1.70
C ILE A 22 1.94 3.49 1.84
N GLU A 23 2.20 3.96 3.06
CA GLU A 23 2.89 5.22 3.30
C GLU A 23 4.27 5.24 2.64
N ALA A 24 5.10 4.21 2.83
CA ALA A 24 6.42 4.13 2.20
C ALA A 24 6.33 4.12 0.68
N PHE A 25 5.33 3.44 0.11
CA PHE A 25 5.07 3.45 -1.33
C PHE A 25 4.76 4.85 -1.84
N HIS A 26 3.80 5.56 -1.24
CA HIS A 26 3.41 6.92 -1.66
C HIS A 26 4.49 7.97 -1.35
N ALA A 27 5.24 7.81 -0.27
CA ALA A 27 6.37 8.67 0.10
C ALA A 27 7.62 8.42 -0.76
N LYS A 28 7.62 7.37 -1.60
CA LYS A 28 8.79 6.91 -2.36
C LYS A 28 9.98 6.53 -1.46
N ASP A 29 9.71 6.12 -0.22
CA ASP A 29 10.70 5.56 0.70
C ASP A 29 10.97 4.11 0.34
N LEU A 30 11.84 3.92 -0.65
CA LEU A 30 12.18 2.60 -1.17
C LEU A 30 12.91 1.74 -0.16
N GLN A 31 13.65 2.32 0.77
CA GLN A 31 14.35 1.55 1.79
C GLN A 31 13.34 0.90 2.74
N ALA A 32 12.41 1.71 3.29
CA ALA A 32 11.36 1.19 4.15
C ALA A 32 10.46 0.17 3.43
N LEU A 33 10.15 0.41 2.16
CA LEU A 33 9.38 -0.54 1.35
C LEU A 33 10.14 -1.86 1.14
N HIS A 34 11.43 -1.80 0.78
CA HIS A 34 12.28 -2.98 0.55
C HIS A 34 12.37 -3.87 1.80
N GLU A 35 12.51 -3.25 2.97
CA GLU A 35 12.58 -3.96 4.25
C GLU A 35 11.32 -4.77 4.57
N ARG A 36 10.19 -4.47 3.93
CA ARG A 36 8.92 -5.20 4.11
C ARG A 36 8.68 -6.25 3.02
N CYS A 37 9.28 -6.11 1.85
CA CYS A 37 9.07 -7.02 0.71
C CYS A 37 9.91 -8.31 0.81
N ALA A 38 9.35 -9.40 0.27
CA ALA A 38 10.15 -10.56 -0.14
C ALA A 38 10.83 -10.26 -1.49
N GLU A 39 11.90 -10.98 -1.81
CA GLU A 39 12.65 -10.79 -3.07
C GLU A 39 11.75 -10.97 -4.31
N ASP A 40 10.87 -11.97 -4.28
CA ASP A 40 9.92 -12.34 -5.34
C ASP A 40 8.52 -11.69 -5.15
N VAL A 41 8.45 -10.54 -4.47
CA VAL A 41 7.19 -9.83 -4.22
C VAL A 41 6.45 -9.53 -5.53
N ARG A 42 5.12 -9.60 -5.50
CA ARG A 42 4.27 -9.36 -6.67
C ARG A 42 3.25 -8.28 -6.38
N TRP A 43 3.06 -7.36 -7.30
CA TRP A 43 2.04 -6.33 -7.20
C TRP A 43 1.13 -6.39 -8.42
N GLU A 44 -0.14 -6.69 -8.21
CA GLU A 44 -1.15 -6.73 -9.26
C GLU A 44 -2.04 -5.49 -9.17
N ILE A 45 -2.33 -4.89 -10.31
CA ILE A 45 -3.21 -3.73 -10.44
C ILE A 45 -4.39 -4.18 -11.30
N ALA A 46 -5.57 -4.23 -10.69
CA ALA A 46 -6.79 -4.64 -11.37
C ALA A 46 -7.04 -3.75 -12.60
N GLY A 47 -7.22 -4.37 -13.76
CA GLY A 47 -7.42 -3.67 -15.04
C GLY A 47 -6.14 -3.21 -15.75
N SER A 48 -4.96 -3.35 -15.15
CA SER A 48 -3.71 -2.88 -15.76
C SER A 48 -2.67 -3.98 -15.94
N GLY A 49 -2.46 -4.86 -14.95
CA GLY A 49 -1.50 -5.95 -15.07
C GLY A 49 -0.75 -6.25 -13.78
N LYS A 50 0.42 -6.88 -13.90
CA LYS A 50 1.19 -7.41 -12.77
C LYS A 50 2.67 -7.04 -12.87
N ILE A 51 3.24 -6.64 -11.74
CA ILE A 51 4.63 -6.29 -11.54
C ILE A 51 5.25 -7.34 -10.61
N THR A 52 6.45 -7.83 -10.92
CA THR A 52 7.13 -8.88 -10.15
C THR A 52 8.57 -8.47 -9.83
N GLY A 53 8.99 -8.68 -8.59
CA GLY A 53 10.30 -8.29 -8.08
C GLY A 53 10.30 -6.87 -7.52
N PHE A 54 11.07 -6.65 -6.46
CA PHE A 54 11.12 -5.36 -5.78
C PHE A 54 11.60 -4.22 -6.68
N GLU A 55 12.62 -4.43 -7.50
CA GLU A 55 13.18 -3.39 -8.36
C GLU A 55 12.13 -2.82 -9.33
N ALA A 56 11.32 -3.69 -9.95
CA ALA A 56 10.25 -3.26 -10.84
C ALA A 56 9.15 -2.48 -10.09
N ILE A 57 8.82 -2.89 -8.86
CA ILE A 57 7.88 -2.17 -7.99
C ILE A 57 8.45 -0.80 -7.59
N ALA A 58 9.74 -0.72 -7.26
CA ALA A 58 10.41 0.52 -6.90
C ALA A 58 10.44 1.52 -8.07
N GLN A 59 10.67 1.04 -9.28
CA GLN A 59 10.59 1.85 -10.50
C GLN A 59 9.17 2.37 -10.73
N TRP A 60 8.15 1.52 -10.53
CA TRP A 60 6.75 1.92 -10.62
C TRP A 60 6.36 2.95 -9.54
N ALA A 61 6.78 2.76 -8.29
CA ALA A 61 6.54 3.74 -7.22
C ALA A 61 7.15 5.11 -7.55
N LYS A 62 8.36 5.12 -8.15
CA LYS A 62 9.03 6.34 -8.58
C LYS A 62 8.31 7.06 -9.73
N SER A 63 7.80 6.30 -10.70
CA SER A 63 7.13 6.87 -11.90
C SER A 63 5.72 7.39 -11.62
N GLY A 64 5.11 6.99 -10.50
CA GLY A 64 3.82 7.53 -10.07
C GLY A 64 3.88 9.03 -9.74
N THR A 65 2.75 9.70 -9.98
CA THR A 65 2.52 11.10 -9.59
C THR A 65 2.77 11.28 -8.08
N PRO A 66 3.44 12.37 -7.65
CA PRO A 66 3.58 12.69 -6.24
C PRO A 66 2.23 12.69 -5.52
N THR A 67 2.18 12.08 -4.33
CA THR A 67 1.00 12.10 -3.47
C THR A 67 1.13 13.23 -2.46
N ASP A 68 0.18 14.16 -2.48
CA ASP A 68 0.12 15.27 -1.54
C ASP A 68 -0.57 14.86 -0.23
N SER A 69 -1.68 14.11 -0.33
CA SER A 69 -2.37 13.57 0.84
C SER A 69 -2.78 12.11 0.69
N LEU A 70 -2.79 11.40 1.82
CA LEU A 70 -3.17 10.01 1.93
C LEU A 70 -4.10 9.85 3.13
N LYS A 71 -5.33 9.42 2.89
CA LYS A 71 -6.31 9.17 3.95
C LYS A 71 -6.75 7.72 3.92
N PHE A 72 -6.51 7.02 5.01
CA PHE A 72 -6.98 5.66 5.22
C PHE A 72 -8.41 5.66 5.77
N SER A 73 -9.25 4.79 5.22
CA SER A 73 -10.65 4.63 5.66
C SER A 73 -10.81 3.42 6.57
N SER A 74 -10.25 2.27 6.18
CA SER A 74 -10.25 1.08 7.03
C SER A 74 -8.98 0.25 6.84
N VAL A 75 -8.60 -0.50 7.88
CA VAL A 75 -7.56 -1.53 7.83
C VAL A 75 -8.13 -2.79 8.47
N LEU A 76 -8.05 -3.90 7.75
CA LEU A 76 -8.57 -5.20 8.17
C LEU A 76 -7.45 -6.23 8.11
N THR A 77 -7.40 -7.16 9.07
CA THR A 77 -6.39 -8.22 9.07
C THR A 77 -6.96 -9.55 9.53
N HIS A 78 -6.49 -10.64 8.91
CA HIS A 78 -6.82 -12.00 9.32
C HIS A 78 -5.67 -12.95 8.99
N GLY A 79 -5.03 -13.52 10.02
CA GLY A 79 -3.89 -14.43 9.85
C GLY A 79 -2.72 -13.81 9.06
N LYS A 80 -2.46 -14.36 7.87
CA LYS A 80 -1.40 -13.93 6.95
C LYS A 80 -1.88 -12.94 5.88
N GLU A 81 -3.14 -12.52 5.93
CA GLU A 81 -3.77 -11.63 4.96
C GLU A 81 -4.15 -10.31 5.64
N GLY A 82 -4.33 -9.27 4.82
CA GLY A 82 -4.91 -8.02 5.27
C GLY A 82 -5.39 -7.17 4.11
N SER A 83 -6.11 -6.11 4.42
CA SER A 83 -6.64 -5.16 3.46
C SER A 83 -6.59 -3.76 4.02
N VAL A 84 -6.42 -2.78 3.15
CA VAL A 84 -6.58 -1.37 3.47
C VAL A 84 -7.28 -0.67 2.31
N ASP A 85 -8.12 0.31 2.62
CA ASP A 85 -8.72 1.18 1.63
C ASP A 85 -8.64 2.65 2.08
N GLY A 86 -8.83 3.55 1.12
CA GLY A 86 -8.69 4.96 1.37
C GLY A 86 -8.78 5.80 0.11
N ILE A 87 -8.32 7.04 0.22
CA ILE A 87 -8.22 7.99 -0.88
C ILE A 87 -6.85 8.66 -0.83
N CYS A 88 -6.22 8.83 -1.99
CA CYS A 88 -5.03 9.64 -2.15
C CYS A 88 -5.31 10.81 -3.09
N THR A 89 -4.66 11.94 -2.85
CA THR A 89 -4.77 13.15 -3.67
C THR A 89 -3.38 13.57 -4.11
N ASP A 90 -3.22 13.91 -5.39
CA ASP A 90 -1.96 14.45 -5.93
C ASP A 90 -1.86 15.97 -5.77
N ASP A 91 -0.72 16.54 -6.21
CA ASP A 91 -0.44 17.97 -6.13
C ASP A 91 -1.33 18.84 -7.03
N SER A 92 -2.04 18.24 -7.99
CA SER A 92 -3.04 18.89 -8.83
C SER A 92 -4.43 18.93 -8.19
N GLY A 93 -4.62 18.21 -7.08
CA GLY A 93 -5.90 18.02 -6.42
C GLY A 93 -6.73 16.86 -6.96
N ALA A 94 -6.21 16.09 -7.93
CA ALA A 94 -6.91 14.92 -8.44
C ALA A 94 -6.88 13.81 -7.38
N SER A 95 -8.05 13.23 -7.11
CA SER A 95 -8.21 12.23 -6.04
C SER A 95 -8.53 10.85 -6.62
N THR A 96 -7.96 9.82 -6.00
CA THR A 96 -8.17 8.41 -6.39
C THR A 96 -8.50 7.59 -5.16
N HIS A 97 -9.64 6.90 -5.19
CA HIS A 97 -9.97 5.86 -4.22
C HIS A 97 -9.10 4.63 -4.48
N PHE A 98 -8.57 4.04 -3.42
CA PHE A 98 -7.80 2.82 -3.50
C PHE A 98 -8.31 1.74 -2.57
N SER A 99 -8.06 0.49 -2.95
CA SER A 99 -8.09 -0.65 -2.03
C SER A 99 -6.92 -1.58 -2.35
N HIS A 100 -6.20 -2.03 -1.32
CA HIS A 100 -5.11 -2.98 -1.44
C HIS A 100 -5.39 -4.21 -0.58
N VAL A 101 -5.25 -5.40 -1.17
CA VAL A 101 -5.31 -6.69 -0.48
C VAL A 101 -3.90 -7.28 -0.43
N PHE A 102 -3.44 -7.63 0.76
CA PHE A 102 -2.07 -8.08 1.05
C PHE A 102 -2.04 -9.55 1.40
N GLN A 103 -1.00 -10.22 0.91
CA GLN A 103 -0.61 -11.56 1.31
C GLN A 103 0.80 -11.54 1.88
N PHE A 104 0.95 -11.89 3.15
CA PHE A 104 2.24 -12.05 3.82
C PHE A 104 2.69 -13.51 3.83
N ALA A 105 3.99 -13.74 4.02
CA ALA A 105 4.58 -15.08 4.08
C ALA A 105 4.08 -15.91 5.28
N SER A 106 3.70 -15.27 6.38
CA SER A 106 3.13 -15.91 7.57
C SER A 106 2.32 -14.92 8.42
N ALA A 107 1.71 -15.41 9.50
CA ALA A 107 0.99 -14.59 10.48
C ALA A 107 1.92 -13.85 11.47
N GLY A 108 3.24 -14.07 11.42
CA GLY A 108 4.20 -13.42 12.32
C GLY A 108 4.35 -11.92 12.06
N LYS A 109 4.75 -11.17 13.09
CA LYS A 109 4.96 -9.70 13.05
C LYS A 109 6.07 -9.23 12.10
N ASN A 110 7.00 -10.11 11.75
CA ASN A 110 8.10 -9.82 10.81
C ASN A 110 7.91 -10.49 9.45
N ALA A 111 6.71 -11.01 9.17
CA ALA A 111 6.44 -11.69 7.91
C ALA A 111 6.60 -10.74 6.73
N LYS A 112 7.41 -11.15 5.76
CA LYS A 112 7.61 -10.40 4.51
C LYS A 112 6.34 -10.39 3.66
N LEU A 113 6.12 -9.29 2.96
CA LEU A 113 5.08 -9.13 1.96
C LEU A 113 5.40 -9.96 0.72
N LYS A 114 4.49 -10.86 0.34
CA LYS A 114 4.63 -11.72 -0.85
C LYS A 114 3.83 -11.20 -2.03
N ALA A 115 2.63 -10.67 -1.79
CA ALA A 115 1.82 -10.12 -2.85
C ALA A 115 0.90 -9.00 -2.37
N VAL A 116 0.62 -8.06 -3.28
CA VAL A 116 -0.42 -7.05 -3.16
C VAL A 116 -1.30 -7.12 -4.41
N ARG A 117 -2.60 -6.98 -4.24
CA ARG A 117 -3.54 -6.70 -5.33
C ARG A 117 -4.23 -5.38 -5.04
N SER A 118 -4.20 -4.48 -6.01
CA SER A 118 -4.68 -3.11 -5.88
C SER A 118 -5.82 -2.81 -6.84
N TYR A 119 -6.75 -2.02 -6.35
CA TYR A 119 -7.86 -1.46 -7.10
C TYR A 119 -7.78 0.06 -6.97
N PHE A 120 -7.93 0.76 -8.08
CA PHE A 120 -7.92 2.22 -8.13
C PHE A 120 -9.15 2.70 -8.88
N ILE A 121 -9.84 3.69 -8.33
CA ILE A 121 -11.03 4.30 -8.92
C ILE A 121 -10.87 5.81 -8.78
N PRO A 122 -10.80 6.58 -9.89
CA PRO A 122 -10.80 8.04 -9.81
C PRO A 122 -12.01 8.54 -9.03
N ALA A 123 -11.82 9.51 -8.14
CA ALA A 123 -12.94 10.22 -7.52
C ALA A 123 -13.69 10.98 -8.61
N ALA A 124 -15.03 10.93 -8.58
CA ALA A 124 -15.84 11.68 -9.52
C ALA A 124 -15.60 13.19 -9.35
N SER A 125 -15.53 13.90 -10.48
CA SER A 125 -15.43 15.36 -10.56
C SER A 125 -16.67 16.08 -10.03
#